data_AF-A0A9Q4ETA5-F1
#
_entry.id   AF-A0A9Q4ETA5-F1
#
_cell.length_a   1.000
_cell.length_b   1.000
_cell.length_c   1.000
_cell.angle_alpha   90.00
_cell.angle_beta   90.00
_cell.angle_gamma   90.00
#
_symmetry.space_group_name_H-M   'P 1'
#
loop_
_entity.id
_entity.type
_entity.pdbx_description
1 polymer ?
#
loop_
_entity_poly.entity_id
_entity_poly.type
_entity_poly.pdbx_seq_one_letter_code
_entity_poly.pdbx_strand_id
1 'polypeptide(L)'
;MEKELTELIAQRISTLEKDKRLLEETKEAFIDTLDQQRDKFLELFNKIKPILLQVIETKGSFYNSELDLNSPHGPVIAATNQEMYVFDVRSRTVKKYRIFDYEEISSNINLSSFFEHFSFKTAYASLVEQIDYHQNLVERINKKIDQARQELESI
;
A
#
# COMPACT_ATOMS: atom_id res chain seq x y z
N MET A 1 -24.10 -38.20 -34.87
CA MET A 1 -22.68 -37.81 -34.76
C MET A 1 -22.37 -36.45 -35.37
N GLU A 2 -22.40 -36.27 -36.69
CA GLU A 2 -21.97 -34.99 -37.31
C GLU A 2 -22.90 -33.82 -36.95
N LYS A 3 -24.23 -34.07 -36.99
CA LYS A 3 -25.25 -33.10 -36.57
C LYS A 3 -25.16 -32.70 -35.08
N GLU A 4 -24.94 -33.68 -34.20
CA GLU A 4 -24.77 -33.45 -32.75
C GLU A 4 -23.49 -32.64 -32.46
N LEU A 5 -22.41 -32.90 -33.21
CA LEU A 5 -21.18 -32.14 -33.11
C LEU A 5 -21.37 -30.68 -33.58
N THR A 6 -22.09 -30.45 -34.68
CA THR A 6 -22.42 -29.10 -35.16
C THR A 6 -23.25 -28.32 -34.15
N GLU A 7 -24.27 -28.95 -33.55
CA GLU A 7 -25.10 -28.34 -32.50
C GLU A 7 -24.29 -27.99 -31.26
N LEU A 8 -23.39 -28.88 -30.83
CA LEU A 8 -22.47 -28.63 -29.71
C LEU A 8 -21.52 -27.45 -30.00
N ILE A 9 -20.94 -27.38 -31.20
CA ILE A 9 -20.05 -26.28 -31.60
C ILE A 9 -20.81 -24.95 -31.58
N ALA A 10 -22.02 -24.90 -32.15
CA ALA A 10 -22.85 -23.70 -32.15
C ALA A 10 -23.19 -23.23 -30.72
N GLN A 11 -23.53 -24.17 -29.83
CA GLN A 11 -23.77 -23.86 -28.43
C GLN A 11 -22.52 -23.31 -27.73
N ARG A 12 -21.34 -23.87 -28.01
CA ARG A 12 -20.07 -23.37 -27.45
C ARG A 12 -19.72 -21.98 -27.95
N ILE A 13 -19.89 -21.70 -29.24
CA ILE A 13 -19.68 -20.36 -29.80
C ILE A 13 -20.60 -19.34 -29.14
N SER A 14 -21.90 -19.64 -29.01
CA SER A 14 -22.86 -18.74 -28.36
C SER A 14 -22.51 -18.49 -26.88
N THR A 15 -21.99 -19.50 -26.18
CA THR A 15 -21.51 -19.35 -24.80
C THR A 15 -20.28 -18.44 -24.73
N LEU A 16 -19.30 -18.66 -25.60
CA LEU A 16 -18.08 -17.84 -25.67
C LEU A 16 -18.39 -16.36 -25.99
N GLU A 17 -19.38 -16.09 -26.84
CA GLU A 17 -19.80 -14.73 -27.15
C GLU A 17 -20.43 -14.02 -25.93
N LYS A 18 -21.22 -14.75 -25.13
CA LYS A 18 -21.78 -14.22 -23.87
C LYS A 18 -20.69 -14.00 -22.83
N ASP A 19 -19.81 -14.98 -22.64
CA ASP A 19 -18.70 -14.92 -21.70
C ASP A 19 -17.74 -13.76 -22.04
N LYS A 20 -17.52 -13.51 -23.33
CA LYS A 20 -16.72 -12.36 -23.77
C LYS A 20 -17.31 -11.03 -23.32
N ARG A 21 -18.63 -10.83 -23.45
CA ARG A 21 -19.27 -9.59 -22.99
C ARG A 21 -19.17 -9.42 -21.48
N LEU A 22 -19.47 -10.49 -20.74
CA LEU A 22 -19.37 -10.49 -19.28
C LEU A 22 -17.93 -10.21 -18.81
N LEU A 23 -16.94 -10.76 -19.52
CA LEU A 23 -15.53 -10.53 -19.21
C LEU A 23 -15.15 -9.05 -19.39
N GLU A 24 -15.58 -8.41 -20.47
CA GLU A 24 -15.30 -6.99 -20.69
C GLU A 24 -16.00 -6.10 -19.64
N GLU A 25 -17.27 -6.35 -19.33
CA GLU A 25 -17.99 -5.63 -18.26
C GLU A 25 -17.29 -5.80 -16.89
N THR A 26 -16.80 -7.01 -16.60
CA THR A 26 -16.08 -7.29 -15.34
C THR A 26 -14.73 -6.58 -15.29
N LYS A 27 -14.01 -6.49 -16.41
CA LYS A 27 -12.73 -5.75 -16.49
C LYS A 27 -12.95 -4.26 -16.29
N GLU A 28 -13.97 -3.68 -16.93
CA GLU A 28 -14.31 -2.27 -16.75
C GLU A 28 -14.64 -1.97 -15.28
N ALA A 29 -15.51 -2.76 -14.67
CA ALA A 29 -15.85 -2.60 -13.24
C ALA A 29 -14.64 -2.75 -12.32
N PHE A 30 -13.70 -3.63 -12.65
CA PHE A 30 -12.45 -3.80 -11.91
C PHE A 30 -11.55 -2.56 -12.01
N ILE A 31 -11.34 -2.03 -13.21
CA ILE A 31 -10.56 -0.81 -13.44
C ILE A 31 -11.17 0.38 -12.70
N ASP A 32 -12.50 0.56 -12.79
CA ASP A 32 -13.22 1.62 -12.09
C ASP A 32 -13.04 1.51 -10.56
N THR A 33 -13.03 0.30 -10.03
CA THR A 33 -12.81 0.06 -8.59
C THR A 33 -11.39 0.45 -8.16
N LEU A 34 -10.36 0.10 -8.95
CA LEU A 34 -8.98 0.49 -8.68
C LEU A 34 -8.80 2.01 -8.70
N ASP A 35 -9.46 2.69 -9.62
CA ASP A 35 -9.42 4.14 -9.73
C ASP A 35 -10.10 4.83 -8.54
N GLN A 36 -11.23 4.30 -8.07
CA GLN A 36 -11.85 4.78 -6.82
C GLN A 36 -10.94 4.58 -5.60
N GLN A 37 -10.24 3.45 -5.51
CA GLN A 37 -9.27 3.18 -4.44
C GLN A 37 -8.08 4.16 -4.49
N ARG A 38 -7.52 4.38 -5.69
CA ARG A 38 -6.49 5.41 -5.94
C ARG A 38 -6.94 6.77 -5.47
N ASP A 39 -8.11 7.22 -5.90
CA ASP A 39 -8.58 8.57 -5.62
C ASP A 39 -8.81 8.78 -4.13
N LYS A 40 -9.39 7.77 -3.45
CA LYS A 40 -9.60 7.80 -2.00
C LYS A 40 -8.28 7.78 -1.21
N PHE A 41 -7.29 7.01 -1.66
CA PHE A 41 -5.96 7.01 -1.07
C PHE A 41 -5.29 8.40 -1.22
N LEU A 42 -5.34 8.97 -2.42
CA LEU A 42 -4.77 10.28 -2.72
C LEU A 42 -5.48 11.41 -1.95
N GLU A 43 -6.78 11.30 -1.75
CA GLU A 43 -7.55 12.25 -0.93
C GLU A 43 -7.02 12.29 0.51
N LEU A 44 -6.85 11.13 1.15
CA LEU A 44 -6.27 11.05 2.49
C LEU A 44 -4.83 11.57 2.49
N PHE A 45 -4.00 11.09 1.56
CA PHE A 45 -2.62 11.54 1.42
C PHE A 45 -2.53 13.07 1.37
N ASN A 46 -3.35 13.73 0.54
CA ASN A 46 -3.33 15.18 0.42
C ASN A 46 -3.69 15.89 1.72
N LYS A 47 -4.62 15.33 2.52
CA LYS A 47 -4.98 15.88 3.84
C LYS A 47 -3.83 15.77 4.85
N ILE A 48 -3.10 14.65 4.84
CA ILE A 48 -2.01 14.39 5.81
C ILE A 48 -0.63 14.80 5.28
N LYS A 49 -0.51 15.19 4.01
CA LYS A 49 0.75 15.57 3.37
C LYS A 49 1.58 16.58 4.18
N PRO A 50 0.99 17.62 4.81
CA PRO A 50 1.76 18.54 5.66
C PRO A 50 2.47 17.82 6.82
N ILE A 51 1.81 16.83 7.44
CA ILE A 51 2.39 16.01 8.51
C ILE A 51 3.56 15.19 7.94
N LEU A 52 3.35 14.51 6.80
CA LEU A 52 4.39 13.68 6.19
C LEU A 52 5.63 14.49 5.76
N LEU A 53 5.43 15.71 5.26
CA LEU A 53 6.53 16.61 4.91
C LEU A 53 7.32 17.05 6.14
N GLN A 54 6.64 17.41 7.24
CA GLN A 54 7.30 17.75 8.50
C GLN A 54 8.19 16.61 9.02
N VAL A 55 7.72 15.36 8.90
CA VAL A 55 8.51 14.16 9.25
C VAL A 55 9.78 14.07 8.42
N ILE A 56 9.69 14.26 7.09
CA ILE A 56 10.86 14.23 6.20
C ILE A 56 11.85 15.35 6.53
N GLU A 57 11.35 16.56 6.75
CA GLU A 57 12.18 17.75 7.06
C GLU A 57 12.94 17.58 8.38
N THR A 58 12.34 16.89 9.34
CA THR A 58 12.95 16.57 10.63
C THR A 58 13.79 15.29 10.63
N LYS A 59 14.00 14.67 9.45
CA LYS A 59 14.71 13.39 9.27
C LYS A 59 14.10 12.25 10.11
N GLY A 60 12.79 12.28 10.31
CA GLY A 60 12.04 11.21 10.92
C GLY A 60 11.97 9.97 10.03
N SER A 61 11.31 8.93 10.54
CA SER A 61 11.05 7.70 9.79
C SER A 61 9.58 7.35 9.86
N PHE A 62 9.07 6.73 8.80
CA PHE A 62 7.70 6.28 8.71
C PHE A 62 7.67 4.80 9.04
N TYR A 63 7.02 4.45 10.13
CA TYR A 63 6.84 3.07 10.54
C TYR A 63 5.41 2.62 10.26
N ASN A 64 5.28 1.40 9.78
CA ASN A 64 4.02 0.70 9.65
C ASN A 64 3.95 -0.38 10.72
N SER A 65 2.96 -0.27 11.62
CA SER A 65 2.87 -1.17 12.77
C SER A 65 2.35 -2.57 12.43
N GLU A 66 1.53 -2.68 11.38
CA GLU A 66 1.00 -3.97 10.89
C GLU A 66 2.09 -4.80 10.20
N LEU A 67 3.01 -4.13 9.49
CA LEU A 67 4.09 -4.77 8.73
C LEU A 67 5.40 -4.89 9.49
N ASP A 68 5.54 -4.19 10.62
CA ASP A 68 6.78 -4.06 11.39
C ASP A 68 7.99 -3.60 10.55
N LEU A 69 7.75 -2.59 9.70
CA LEU A 69 8.76 -2.04 8.79
C LEU A 69 8.80 -0.52 8.87
N ASN A 70 10.00 0.04 8.77
CA ASN A 70 10.23 1.47 8.69
C ASN A 70 10.78 1.89 7.32
N SER A 71 10.58 3.16 6.97
CA SER A 71 11.18 3.75 5.78
C SER A 71 11.54 5.21 6.05
N PRO A 72 12.71 5.69 5.58
CA PRO A 72 13.08 7.11 5.66
C PRO A 72 12.48 7.95 4.51
N HIS A 73 11.87 7.31 3.50
CA HIS A 73 11.45 7.98 2.26
C HIS A 73 9.95 8.26 2.17
N GLY A 74 9.15 7.56 2.97
CA GLY A 74 7.69 7.72 3.00
C GLY A 74 7.02 6.58 3.75
N PRO A 75 5.70 6.63 3.94
CA PRO A 75 4.95 5.56 4.57
C PRO A 75 5.13 4.22 3.85
N VAL A 76 5.44 3.16 4.60
CA VAL A 76 5.39 1.78 4.09
C VAL A 76 3.93 1.36 3.97
N ILE A 77 3.48 1.04 2.76
CA ILE A 77 2.06 0.79 2.46
C ILE A 77 1.76 -0.68 2.11
N ALA A 78 2.79 -1.49 1.87
CA ALA A 78 2.72 -2.94 1.75
C ALA A 78 4.11 -3.57 1.88
N ALA A 79 4.14 -4.88 2.08
CA ALA A 79 5.36 -5.67 2.05
C ALA A 79 5.09 -7.11 1.61
N THR A 80 6.14 -7.78 1.15
CA THR A 80 6.26 -9.23 0.98
C THR A 80 7.38 -9.73 1.89
N ASN A 81 7.74 -11.02 1.79
CA ASN A 81 8.84 -11.59 2.59
C ASN A 81 10.21 -10.93 2.33
N GLN A 82 10.41 -10.29 1.17
CA GLN A 82 11.72 -9.75 0.77
C GLN A 82 11.68 -8.27 0.40
N GLU A 83 10.49 -7.71 0.20
CA GLU A 83 10.32 -6.43 -0.48
C GLU A 83 9.32 -5.57 0.28
N MET A 84 9.58 -4.28 0.38
CA MET A 84 8.66 -3.31 0.94
C MET A 84 8.28 -2.26 -0.11
N TYR A 85 7.07 -1.75 0.02
CA TYR A 85 6.48 -0.78 -0.89
C TYR A 85 6.21 0.51 -0.12
N VAL A 86 6.84 1.59 -0.57
CA VAL A 86 6.84 2.88 0.09
C VAL A 86 6.13 3.88 -0.80
N PHE A 87 5.16 4.60 -0.25
CA PHE A 87 4.56 5.74 -0.96
C PHE A 87 5.47 6.96 -0.81
N ASP A 88 6.16 7.35 -1.88
CA ASP A 88 7.05 8.50 -1.86
C ASP A 88 6.23 9.81 -1.87
N VAL A 89 6.39 10.59 -0.80
CA VAL A 89 5.62 11.81 -0.55
C VAL A 89 5.89 12.88 -1.62
N ARG A 90 7.09 12.89 -2.21
CA ARG A 90 7.53 13.92 -3.16
C ARG A 90 7.10 13.57 -4.58
N SER A 91 7.38 12.35 -5.04
CA SER A 91 7.02 11.91 -6.40
C SER A 91 5.57 11.47 -6.53
N ARG A 92 4.87 11.21 -5.42
CA ARG A 92 3.49 10.67 -5.39
C ARG A 92 3.37 9.34 -6.13
N THR A 93 4.44 8.56 -6.10
CA THR A 93 4.51 7.23 -6.70
C THR A 93 4.91 6.21 -5.65
N VAL A 94 4.59 4.95 -5.91
CA VAL A 94 5.06 3.84 -5.08
C VAL A 94 6.47 3.46 -5.52
N LYS A 95 7.36 3.31 -4.55
CA LYS A 95 8.71 2.79 -4.71
C LYS A 95 8.83 1.45 -4.03
N LYS A 96 9.67 0.58 -4.59
CA LYS A 96 9.90 -0.78 -4.13
C LYS A 96 11.33 -0.90 -3.65
N TYR A 97 11.50 -1.43 -2.44
CA TYR A 97 12.80 -1.64 -1.81
C TYR A 97 12.96 -3.09 -1.37
N ARG A 98 14.18 -3.58 -1.34
CA ARG A 98 14.52 -4.83 -0.64
C ARG A 98 14.55 -4.56 0.86
N ILE A 99 13.93 -5.41 1.67
CA ILE A 99 13.79 -5.20 3.12
C ILE A 99 15.15 -5.24 3.84
N PHE A 100 16.03 -6.16 3.43
CA PHE A 100 17.26 -6.45 4.18
C PHE A 100 18.29 -5.31 4.14
N ASP A 101 18.46 -4.67 2.98
CA ASP A 101 19.51 -3.66 2.73
C ASP A 101 18.94 -2.31 2.28
N TYR A 102 17.62 -2.18 2.17
CA TYR A 102 16.93 -0.96 1.72
C TYR A 102 17.35 -0.51 0.32
N GLU A 103 17.85 -1.43 -0.52
CA GLU A 103 18.17 -1.11 -1.91
C GLU A 103 16.88 -0.85 -2.71
N GLU A 104 16.82 0.28 -3.42
CA GLU A 104 15.71 0.56 -4.34
C GLU A 104 15.74 -0.42 -5.52
N ILE A 105 14.71 -1.25 -5.63
CA ILE A 105 14.57 -2.23 -6.72
C ILE A 105 13.87 -1.58 -7.92
N SER A 106 12.86 -0.75 -7.64
CA SER A 106 12.03 -0.13 -8.67
C SER A 106 11.40 1.15 -8.15
N SER A 107 11.26 2.13 -9.03
CA SER A 107 10.55 3.37 -8.76
C SER A 107 9.43 3.59 -9.77
N ASN A 108 8.50 4.50 -9.40
CA ASN A 108 7.39 4.95 -10.23
C ASN A 108 6.28 3.92 -10.49
N ILE A 109 6.00 3.06 -9.52
CA ILE A 109 4.82 2.19 -9.55
C ILE A 109 3.58 3.08 -9.35
N ASN A 110 2.63 3.01 -10.29
CA ASN A 110 1.35 3.72 -10.20
C ASN A 110 0.46 3.04 -9.15
N LEU A 111 -0.30 3.83 -8.38
CA LEU A 111 -1.24 3.35 -7.38
C LEU A 111 -2.30 2.37 -7.93
N SER A 112 -2.87 2.60 -9.11
CA SER A 112 -3.87 1.67 -9.67
C SER A 112 -3.24 0.28 -9.89
N SER A 113 -2.05 0.22 -10.50
CA SER A 113 -1.30 -1.03 -10.68
C SER A 113 -0.82 -1.64 -9.35
N PHE A 114 -0.51 -0.81 -8.35
CA PHE A 114 -0.21 -1.29 -7.01
C PHE A 114 -1.42 -1.98 -6.37
N PHE A 115 -2.61 -1.40 -6.49
CA PHE A 115 -3.85 -1.97 -5.91
C PHE A 115 -4.37 -3.21 -6.65
N GLU A 116 -3.87 -3.51 -7.85
CA GLU A 116 -4.08 -4.82 -8.48
C GLU A 116 -3.47 -5.98 -7.69
N HIS A 117 -2.41 -5.69 -6.91
CA HIS A 117 -1.61 -6.71 -6.24
C HIS A 117 -1.63 -6.61 -4.71
N PHE A 118 -1.95 -5.43 -4.16
CA PHE A 118 -1.87 -5.16 -2.73
C PHE A 118 -3.17 -4.61 -2.16
N SER A 119 -3.39 -4.91 -0.89
CA SER A 119 -4.59 -4.50 -0.14
C SER A 119 -4.67 -2.97 -0.02
N PHE A 120 -5.73 -2.39 -0.62
CA PHE A 120 -6.10 -1.00 -0.40
C PHE A 120 -6.30 -0.68 1.10
N LYS A 121 -6.90 -1.61 1.86
CA LYS A 121 -7.16 -1.43 3.30
C LYS A 121 -5.86 -1.22 4.08
N THR A 122 -4.85 -2.07 3.83
CA THR A 122 -3.55 -1.99 4.51
C THR A 122 -2.85 -0.69 4.14
N ALA A 123 -2.80 -0.35 2.85
CA ALA A 123 -2.19 0.90 2.39
C ALA A 123 -2.86 2.14 3.01
N TYR A 124 -4.20 2.16 3.06
CA TYR A 124 -4.96 3.26 3.65
C TYR A 124 -4.72 3.39 5.15
N ALA A 125 -4.75 2.27 5.89
CA ALA A 125 -4.44 2.25 7.32
C ALA A 125 -3.02 2.76 7.61
N SER A 126 -2.06 2.39 6.76
CA SER A 126 -0.66 2.83 6.86
C SER A 126 -0.53 4.37 6.83
N LEU A 127 -1.34 5.04 6.01
CA LEU A 127 -1.40 6.52 5.98
C LEU A 127 -2.04 7.08 7.25
N VAL A 128 -3.14 6.49 7.70
CA VAL A 128 -3.84 6.91 8.93
C VAL A 128 -2.92 6.84 10.14
N GLU A 129 -2.12 5.78 10.27
CA GLU A 129 -1.16 5.63 11.37
C GLU A 129 -0.18 6.80 11.47
N GLN A 130 0.20 7.43 10.35
CA GLN A 130 1.18 8.51 10.34
C GLN A 130 0.68 9.81 10.97
N ILE A 131 -0.64 9.97 11.15
CA ILE A 131 -1.24 11.17 11.73
C ILE A 131 -0.70 11.40 13.15
N ASP A 132 -0.70 10.35 13.97
CA ASP A 132 -0.33 10.45 15.39
C ASP A 132 0.97 9.67 15.72
N TYR A 133 1.56 8.96 14.76
CA TYR A 133 2.71 8.08 15.00
C TYR A 133 3.87 8.77 15.74
N HIS A 134 4.22 10.00 15.32
CA HIS A 134 5.36 10.70 15.91
C HIS A 134 5.09 11.14 17.36
N GLN A 135 3.89 11.62 17.66
CA GLN A 135 3.49 11.94 19.02
C GLN A 135 3.53 10.68 19.90
N ASN A 136 2.95 9.59 19.42
CA ASN A 136 2.95 8.28 20.10
C ASN A 136 4.37 7.72 20.27
N LEU A 137 5.31 8.02 19.36
CA LEU A 137 6.70 7.62 19.47
C LEU A 137 7.43 8.41 20.57
N VAL A 138 7.21 9.73 20.66
CA VAL A 138 7.78 10.58 21.71
C VAL A 138 7.34 10.09 23.09
N GLU A 139 6.04 9.83 23.28
CA GLU A 139 5.50 9.30 24.54
C GLU A 139 6.14 7.95 24.92
N ARG A 140 6.30 7.04 23.95
CA ARG A 140 6.96 5.74 24.16
C ARG A 140 8.43 5.89 24.53
N ILE A 141 9.17 6.79 23.88
CA ILE A 141 10.60 7.02 24.17
C ILE A 141 10.75 7.64 25.57
N ASN A 142 9.94 8.63 25.93
CA ASN A 142 9.98 9.25 27.26
C ASN A 142 9.75 8.22 28.36
N LYS A 143 8.78 7.31 28.19
CA LYS A 143 8.55 6.22 29.12
C LYS A 143 9.79 5.31 29.30
N LYS A 144 10.50 4.98 28.21
CA LYS A 144 11.74 4.19 28.28
C LYS A 144 12.86 4.94 28.99
N ILE A 145 12.97 6.26 28.79
CA ILE A 145 13.95 7.10 29.47
C ILE A 145 13.67 7.11 30.98
N ASP A 146 12.42 7.27 31.39
CA ASP A 146 12.04 7.29 32.80
C ASP A 146 12.32 5.94 33.48
N GLN A 147 12.03 4.83 32.80
CA GLN A 147 12.37 3.49 33.28
C GLN A 147 13.88 3.32 33.48
N ALA A 148 14.69 3.68 32.49
CA ALA A 148 16.14 3.58 32.57
C ALA A 148 16.73 4.46 33.69
N ARG A 149 16.14 5.63 33.95
CA ARG A 149 16.53 6.51 35.08
C ARG A 149 16.22 5.87 36.43
N GLN A 150 15.03 5.29 36.59
CA GLN A 150 14.66 4.59 37.83
C GLN A 150 15.58 3.41 38.11
N GLU A 151 15.95 2.65 37.08
CA GLU A 151 16.92 1.55 37.20
C GLU A 151 18.29 2.06 37.67
N LEU A 152 18.78 3.17 37.11
CA LEU A 152 20.05 3.79 37.53
C LEU A 152 20.01 4.30 38.98
N GLU A 153 18.90 4.90 39.42
CA GLU A 153 18.72 5.38 40.80
C GLU A 153 18.59 4.25 41.82
N SER A 154 18.27 3.03 41.36
CA SER A 154 18.13 1.84 42.21
C SER A 154 19.43 1.08 42.50
N ILE A 155 20.57 1.55 41.96
CA ILE A 155 21.93 1.01 42.17
C ILE A 155 22.67 1.89 43.18
#